data_AF-A0A0Q4FWA8-F1
#
_entry.id   AF-A0A0Q4FWA8-F1
#
_cell.length_a   1.000
_cell.length_b   1.000
_cell.length_c   1.000
_cell.angle_alpha   90.00
_cell.angle_beta   90.00
_cell.angle_gamma   90.00
#
_symmetry.space_group_name_H-M   'P 1'
#
loop_
_entity.id
_entity.type
_entity.pdbx_description
1 polymer ?
#
loop_
_entity_poly.entity_id
_entity_poly.type
_entity_poly.pdbx_seq_one_letter_code
_entity_poly.pdbx_strand_id
1 'polypeptide(L)'
;MNMKNYYRYLHLFEKEKGGVGSTGSLVTAAHEVMKRGDPVVFVECSVTQADVLNAYSKRHTVHEVDLKSDDAADQILSAVQQADPGARIFVNVPGGRLDDLDRVHDLIRFVQKKYPDLMRVAVTWTMGLDAASRTTLDALRMSHIPGQLILNLPHWHGDLGNYSNVDSDLLDSVLAEGGIVLQMPELTPHLYDRFRKDEIGLDVLPQAPRMTFGNVAAFEMWEAEVAATLADIY
;
A
#
# COMPACT_ATOMS: atom_id res chain seq x y z
N MET A 1 -19.16 4.75 24.12
CA MET A 1 -18.10 4.00 24.85
C MET A 1 -17.08 3.62 23.81
N ASN A 2 -16.00 4.39 23.67
CA ASN A 2 -15.03 4.19 22.59
C ASN A 2 -14.27 2.87 22.82
N MET A 3 -14.52 1.88 21.96
CA MET A 3 -13.58 0.79 21.79
C MET A 3 -12.26 1.42 21.37
N LYS A 4 -11.28 1.47 22.27
CA LYS A 4 -9.90 1.71 21.86
C LYS A 4 -9.55 0.56 20.93
N ASN A 5 -9.28 0.84 19.66
CA ASN A 5 -8.75 -0.16 18.74
C ASN A 5 -7.41 -0.65 19.29
N TYR A 6 -7.38 -1.87 19.82
CA TYR A 6 -6.17 -2.47 20.38
C TYR A 6 -5.19 -2.94 19.29
N TYR A 7 -5.68 -3.14 18.06
CA TYR A 7 -4.92 -3.65 16.94
C TYR A 7 -4.18 -2.52 16.21
N ARG A 8 -2.99 -2.82 15.68
CA ARG A 8 -2.40 -2.08 14.56
C ARG A 8 -2.87 -2.67 13.23
N TYR A 9 -2.78 -1.90 12.15
CA TYR A 9 -3.14 -2.37 10.81
C TYR A 9 -1.92 -2.35 9.91
N LEU A 10 -1.40 -3.52 9.56
CA LEU A 10 -0.27 -3.69 8.67
C LEU A 10 -0.78 -3.86 7.22
N HIS A 11 -0.32 -3.00 6.32
CA HIS A 11 -0.66 -3.04 4.90
C HIS A 11 0.61 -3.30 4.09
N LEU A 12 0.68 -4.47 3.45
CA LEU A 12 1.78 -4.83 2.55
C LEU A 12 1.39 -4.44 1.12
N PHE A 13 2.10 -3.49 0.52
CA PHE A 13 1.87 -3.08 -0.86
C PHE A 13 2.84 -3.80 -1.78
N GLU A 14 2.35 -4.84 -2.43
CA GLU A 14 3.13 -5.81 -3.18
C GLU A 14 2.89 -5.69 -4.69
N LYS A 15 3.85 -6.20 -5.46
CA LYS A 15 3.86 -6.14 -6.92
C LYS A 15 4.85 -7.15 -7.49
N GLU A 16 4.60 -7.60 -8.71
CA GLU A 16 5.54 -8.46 -9.44
C GLU A 16 6.78 -7.69 -9.89
N LYS A 17 6.65 -6.46 -10.41
CA LYS A 17 7.77 -5.64 -10.90
C LYS A 17 7.57 -4.14 -10.67
N GLY A 18 8.65 -3.36 -10.82
CA GLY A 18 8.58 -1.90 -10.80
C GLY A 18 7.67 -1.29 -11.87
N GLY A 19 7.09 -0.13 -11.59
CA GLY A 19 6.29 0.62 -12.56
C GLY A 19 4.80 0.23 -12.66
N VAL A 20 4.32 -0.74 -11.89
CA VAL A 20 2.88 -1.07 -11.85
C VAL A 20 2.06 -0.07 -11.01
N GLY A 21 2.73 0.76 -10.21
CA GLY A 21 2.13 1.86 -9.46
C GLY A 21 1.70 1.54 -8.01
N SER A 22 2.22 0.44 -7.45
CA SER A 22 2.05 0.08 -6.04
C SER A 22 2.41 1.21 -5.06
N THR A 23 3.53 1.91 -5.28
CA THR A 23 3.97 3.02 -4.42
C THR A 23 3.01 4.21 -4.49
N GLY A 24 2.50 4.56 -5.67
CA GLY A 24 1.45 5.57 -5.83
C GLY A 24 0.19 5.19 -5.04
N SER A 25 -0.23 3.93 -5.13
CA SER A 25 -1.40 3.42 -4.41
C SER A 25 -1.21 3.46 -2.90
N LEU A 26 -0.01 3.12 -2.42
CA LEU A 26 0.37 3.20 -1.01
C LEU A 26 0.25 4.63 -0.49
N VAL A 27 0.86 5.60 -1.18
CA VAL A 27 0.85 6.99 -0.70
C VAL A 27 -0.54 7.62 -0.80
N THR A 28 -1.36 7.20 -1.76
CA THR A 28 -2.78 7.58 -1.83
C THR A 28 -3.56 7.07 -0.62
N ALA A 29 -3.43 5.79 -0.29
CA ALA A 29 -4.10 5.21 0.87
C ALA A 29 -3.62 5.84 2.19
N ALA A 30 -2.31 6.03 2.33
CA ALA A 30 -1.73 6.70 3.49
C ALA A 30 -2.22 8.15 3.62
N HIS A 31 -2.29 8.89 2.52
CA HIS A 31 -2.80 10.27 2.51
C HIS A 31 -4.24 10.36 3.00
N GLU A 32 -5.12 9.48 2.51
CA GLU A 32 -6.51 9.45 2.96
C GLU A 32 -6.65 9.12 4.46
N VAL A 33 -5.84 8.18 4.96
CA VAL A 33 -5.77 7.87 6.39
C VAL A 33 -5.29 9.07 7.21
N MET A 34 -4.23 9.75 6.77
CA MET A 34 -3.72 10.96 7.43
C MET A 34 -4.76 12.07 7.49
N LYS A 35 -5.54 12.28 6.42
CA LYS A 35 -6.61 13.28 6.36
C LYS A 35 -7.69 13.06 7.42
N ARG A 36 -7.93 11.80 7.80
CA ARG A 36 -8.89 11.43 8.85
C ARG A 36 -8.31 11.62 10.27
N GLY A 37 -7.01 11.91 10.37
CA GLY A 37 -6.29 12.09 11.63
C GLY A 37 -5.78 10.79 12.24
N ASP A 38 -5.83 9.68 11.50
CA ASP A 38 -5.31 8.40 11.96
C ASP A 38 -3.78 8.37 11.92
N PRO A 39 -3.10 7.77 12.92
CA PRO A 39 -1.64 7.67 12.92
C PRO A 39 -1.13 6.79 11.79
N VAL A 40 -0.11 7.27 11.07
CA VAL A 40 0.53 6.55 9.98
C VAL A 40 2.01 6.31 10.27
N VAL A 41 2.45 5.08 10.00
CA VAL A 41 3.87 4.69 9.98
C VAL A 41 4.18 4.09 8.62
N PHE A 42 5.35 4.42 8.07
CA PHE A 42 5.83 3.83 6.82
C PHE A 42 6.96 2.84 7.08
N VAL A 43 7.00 1.79 6.26
CA VAL A 43 8.16 0.93 6.10
C VAL A 43 8.55 0.92 4.62
N GLU A 44 9.74 1.43 4.33
CA GLU A 44 10.29 1.51 2.98
C GLU A 44 11.24 0.33 2.76
N CYS A 45 10.81 -0.63 1.94
CA CYS A 45 11.64 -1.77 1.54
C CYS A 45 12.32 -1.58 0.18
N SER A 46 11.92 -0.57 -0.59
CA SER A 46 12.48 -0.25 -1.90
C SER A 46 13.74 0.61 -1.76
N VAL A 47 14.77 0.07 -1.12
CA VAL A 47 16.02 0.79 -0.79
C VAL A 47 16.73 1.44 -1.99
N THR A 48 16.49 0.96 -3.22
CA THR A 48 17.04 1.57 -4.45
C THR A 48 16.22 2.74 -5.00
N GLN A 49 14.96 2.87 -4.59
CA GLN A 49 14.00 3.90 -5.02
C GLN A 49 13.15 4.29 -3.81
N ALA A 50 13.77 4.99 -2.86
CA ALA A 50 13.23 5.29 -1.53
C ALA A 50 12.24 6.47 -1.54
N ASP A 51 11.22 6.40 -2.39
CA ASP A 51 10.29 7.50 -2.67
C ASP A 51 9.51 7.93 -1.43
N VAL A 52 9.08 6.95 -0.62
CA VAL A 52 8.35 7.21 0.63
C VAL A 52 9.28 7.85 1.65
N LEU A 53 10.50 7.33 1.80
CA LEU A 53 11.51 7.88 2.70
C LEU A 53 11.81 9.35 2.36
N ASN A 54 12.09 9.64 1.10
CA ASN A 54 12.48 10.99 0.68
C ASN A 54 11.33 11.98 0.89
N ALA A 55 10.10 11.58 0.59
CA ALA A 55 8.93 12.45 0.69
C ALA A 55 8.43 12.70 2.13
N TYR A 56 8.53 11.70 3.02
CA TYR A 56 7.83 11.71 4.31
C TYR A 56 8.74 11.71 5.55
N SER A 57 10.02 11.30 5.47
CA SER A 57 10.89 11.10 6.66
C SER A 57 11.11 12.33 7.55
N LYS A 58 10.90 13.54 7.02
CA LYS A 58 11.00 14.79 7.81
C LYS A 58 9.78 15.05 8.70
N ARG A 59 8.66 14.37 8.46
CA ARG A 59 7.35 14.64 9.08
C ARG A 59 6.70 13.40 9.71
N HIS A 60 7.03 12.22 9.20
CA HIS A 60 6.45 10.94 9.61
C HIS A 60 7.54 9.93 9.93
N THR A 61 7.21 8.93 10.75
CA THR A 61 8.09 7.79 11.01
C THR A 61 8.18 6.94 9.75
N VAL A 62 9.39 6.79 9.22
CA VAL A 62 9.70 5.88 8.11
C VAL A 62 10.83 4.95 8.55
N HIS A 63 10.55 3.65 8.58
CA HIS A 63 11.56 2.61 8.81
C HIS A 63 12.09 2.14 7.45
N GLU A 64 13.41 2.19 7.25
CA GLU A 64 14.04 1.60 6.07
C GLU A 64 14.41 0.15 6.38
N VAL A 65 14.00 -0.79 5.53
CA VAL A 65 14.22 -2.24 5.74
C VAL A 65 14.73 -2.87 4.45
N ASP A 66 15.95 -3.40 4.45
CA ASP A 66 16.43 -4.23 3.34
C ASP A 66 15.83 -5.64 3.45
N LEU A 67 14.93 -6.00 2.53
CA LEU A 67 14.28 -7.32 2.50
C LEU A 67 15.27 -8.48 2.33
N LYS A 68 16.49 -8.23 1.86
CA LYS A 68 17.52 -9.26 1.75
C LYS A 68 18.20 -9.56 3.07
N SER A 69 18.01 -8.73 4.08
CA SER A 69 18.58 -8.94 5.40
C SER A 69 17.87 -10.09 6.12
N ASP A 70 18.62 -10.90 6.86
CA ASP A 70 18.08 -12.05 7.60
C ASP A 70 17.09 -11.64 8.70
N ASP A 71 17.13 -10.37 9.14
CA ASP A 71 16.27 -9.79 10.17
C ASP A 71 15.14 -8.90 9.60
N ALA A 72 14.94 -8.85 8.27
CA ALA A 72 13.95 -7.95 7.64
C ALA A 72 12.54 -8.11 8.23
N ALA A 73 12.11 -9.36 8.45
CA ALA A 73 10.80 -9.65 9.02
C ALA A 73 10.69 -9.18 10.49
N ASP A 74 11.77 -9.27 11.27
CA ASP A 74 11.83 -8.77 12.65
C ASP A 74 11.74 -7.24 12.67
N GLN A 75 12.45 -6.55 11.76
CA GLN A 75 12.38 -5.09 11.65
C GLN A 75 10.97 -4.59 11.32
N ILE A 76 10.26 -5.25 10.39
CA ILE A 76 8.86 -4.94 10.06
C ILE A 76 7.95 -5.13 11.28
N LEU A 77 8.10 -6.24 12.00
CA LEU A 77 7.30 -6.52 13.20
C LEU A 77 7.62 -5.58 14.37
N SER A 78 8.88 -5.17 14.49
CA SER A 78 9.32 -4.17 15.46
C SER A 78 8.66 -2.82 15.18
N ALA A 79 8.56 -2.39 13.92
CA ALA A 79 7.80 -1.21 13.53
C ALA A 79 6.30 -1.31 13.92
N VAL A 80 5.69 -2.49 13.72
CA VAL A 80 4.30 -2.74 14.17
C VAL A 80 4.19 -2.63 15.70
N GLN A 81 5.12 -3.23 16.44
CA GLN A 81 5.09 -3.23 17.90
C GLN A 81 5.29 -1.82 18.50
N GLN A 82 6.16 -1.01 17.88
CA GLN A 82 6.46 0.36 18.31
C GLN A 82 5.34 1.35 17.98
N ALA A 83 4.53 1.06 16.96
CA ALA A 83 3.42 1.93 16.56
C ALA A 83 2.29 1.96 17.62
N ASP A 84 1.60 3.09 17.70
CA ASP A 84 0.44 3.27 18.57
C ASP A 84 -0.71 2.33 18.19
N PRO A 85 -1.53 1.86 19.15
CA PRO A 85 -2.76 1.13 18.82
C PRO A 85 -3.67 1.97 17.91
N GLY A 86 -4.21 1.34 16.87
CA GLY A 86 -4.99 2.00 15.82
C GLY A 86 -4.15 2.56 14.66
N ALA A 87 -2.82 2.61 14.77
CA ALA A 87 -1.97 3.09 13.69
C ALA A 87 -2.09 2.21 12.42
N ARG A 88 -2.00 2.84 11.26
CA ARG A 88 -1.86 2.19 9.95
C ARG A 88 -0.39 2.17 9.55
N ILE A 89 0.17 0.98 9.37
CA ILE A 89 1.55 0.76 8.94
C ILE A 89 1.54 0.37 7.48
N PHE A 90 2.15 1.18 6.63
CA PHE A 90 2.21 0.98 5.18
C PHE A 90 3.60 0.53 4.75
N VAL A 91 3.70 -0.71 4.24
CA VAL A 91 4.97 -1.31 3.79
C VAL A 91 5.06 -1.24 2.27
N ASN A 92 6.02 -0.47 1.74
CA ASN A 92 6.29 -0.36 0.31
C ASN A 92 7.26 -1.47 -0.13
N VAL A 93 6.73 -2.53 -0.74
CA VAL A 93 7.53 -3.68 -1.13
C VAL A 93 8.03 -3.56 -2.58
N PRO A 94 9.35 -3.61 -2.85
CA PRO A 94 9.87 -3.58 -4.21
C PRO A 94 9.45 -4.81 -5.03
N GLY A 95 9.28 -4.65 -6.33
CA GLY A 95 8.95 -5.77 -7.21
C GLY A 95 10.11 -6.77 -7.38
N GLY A 96 9.78 -8.00 -7.73
CA GLY A 96 10.76 -9.08 -7.99
C GLY A 96 11.41 -9.64 -6.73
N ARG A 97 10.74 -9.55 -5.58
CA ARG A 97 11.24 -9.97 -4.26
C ARG A 97 10.36 -11.03 -3.57
N LEU A 98 9.71 -11.88 -4.34
CA LEU A 98 8.76 -12.87 -3.80
C LEU A 98 9.41 -13.83 -2.81
N ASP A 99 10.58 -14.37 -3.14
CA ASP A 99 11.31 -15.28 -2.24
C ASP A 99 11.66 -14.62 -0.91
N ASP A 100 12.01 -13.33 -0.94
CA ASP A 100 12.30 -12.54 0.25
C ASP A 100 11.00 -12.26 1.05
N LEU A 101 9.88 -12.04 0.35
CA LEU A 101 8.56 -11.80 0.95
C LEU A 101 7.94 -13.04 1.58
N ASP A 102 8.13 -14.22 1.02
CA ASP A 102 7.57 -15.46 1.57
C ASP A 102 8.02 -15.67 3.02
N ARG A 103 9.29 -15.35 3.33
CA ARG A 103 9.83 -15.39 4.70
C ARG A 103 9.15 -14.39 5.63
N VAL A 104 8.90 -13.17 5.12
CA VAL A 104 8.17 -12.13 5.87
C VAL A 104 6.73 -12.60 6.14
N HIS A 105 6.07 -13.17 5.13
CA HIS A 105 4.71 -13.68 5.26
C HIS A 105 4.62 -14.84 6.25
N ASP A 106 5.58 -15.78 6.25
CA ASP A 106 5.65 -16.88 7.21
C ASP A 106 5.66 -16.38 8.65
N LEU A 107 6.51 -15.39 8.93
CA LEU A 107 6.62 -14.84 10.28
C LEU A 107 5.37 -14.04 10.67
N ILE A 108 4.80 -13.26 9.75
CA ILE A 108 3.53 -12.54 9.98
C ILE A 108 2.40 -13.53 10.30
N ARG A 109 2.26 -14.62 9.54
CA ARG A 109 1.28 -15.69 9.80
C ARG A 109 1.46 -16.28 11.20
N PHE A 110 2.70 -16.57 11.59
CA PHE A 110 3.01 -17.10 12.92
C PHE A 110 2.60 -16.11 14.02
N VAL A 111 2.93 -14.82 13.86
CA VAL A 111 2.60 -13.77 14.82
C VAL A 111 1.11 -13.57 14.95
N GLN A 112 0.35 -13.52 13.84
CA GLN A 112 -1.11 -13.40 13.89
C GLN A 112 -1.75 -14.58 14.62
N LYS A 113 -1.27 -15.80 14.39
CA LYS A 113 -1.77 -16.99 15.08
C LYS A 113 -1.49 -16.96 16.57
N LYS A 114 -0.31 -16.48 16.98
CA LYS A 114 0.13 -16.47 18.38
C LYS A 114 -0.39 -15.27 19.17
N TYR A 115 -0.54 -14.13 18.50
CA TYR A 115 -0.93 -12.84 19.07
C TYR A 115 -2.03 -12.20 18.20
N PRO A 116 -3.24 -12.78 18.15
CA PRO A 116 -4.30 -12.31 17.28
C PRO A 116 -4.70 -10.86 17.55
N ASP A 117 -4.51 -10.39 18.79
CA ASP A 117 -4.83 -9.03 19.23
C ASP A 117 -3.77 -7.96 18.87
N LEU A 118 -2.63 -8.37 18.32
CA LEU A 118 -1.53 -7.45 18.01
C LEU A 118 -1.81 -6.61 16.77
N MET A 119 -2.22 -7.27 15.67
CA MET A 119 -2.36 -6.63 14.38
C MET A 119 -3.39 -7.30 13.47
N ARG A 120 -3.99 -6.49 12.60
CA ARG A 120 -4.70 -6.95 11.39
C ARG A 120 -3.81 -6.71 10.18
N VAL A 121 -3.88 -7.59 9.19
CA VAL A 121 -3.01 -7.55 8.02
C VAL A 121 -3.85 -7.52 6.76
N ALA A 122 -3.49 -6.66 5.83
CA ALA A 122 -3.97 -6.68 4.46
C ALA A 122 -2.78 -6.71 3.49
N VAL A 123 -2.91 -7.49 2.43
CA VAL A 123 -1.95 -7.54 1.32
C VAL A 123 -2.60 -6.86 0.12
N THR A 124 -2.09 -5.70 -0.24
CA THR A 124 -2.51 -4.97 -1.44
C THR A 124 -1.62 -5.39 -2.61
N TRP A 125 -2.12 -6.32 -3.42
CA TRP A 125 -1.45 -6.75 -4.64
C TRP A 125 -1.78 -5.81 -5.79
N THR A 126 -0.78 -5.10 -6.33
CA THR A 126 -0.98 -4.20 -7.47
C THR A 126 -0.76 -4.92 -8.78
N MET A 127 -1.82 -5.07 -9.57
CA MET A 127 -1.76 -5.74 -10.87
C MET A 127 -0.98 -4.92 -11.90
N GLY A 128 -0.06 -5.60 -12.57
CA GLY A 128 0.48 -5.17 -13.86
C GLY A 128 -0.41 -5.63 -15.03
N LEU A 129 -0.10 -5.12 -16.22
CA LEU A 129 -0.82 -5.46 -17.45
C LEU A 129 -0.40 -6.79 -18.07
N ASP A 130 0.74 -7.35 -17.66
CA ASP A 130 1.28 -8.59 -18.21
C ASP A 130 0.83 -9.85 -17.44
N ALA A 131 1.01 -11.00 -18.10
CA ALA A 131 0.67 -12.30 -17.54
C ALA A 131 1.56 -12.72 -16.37
N ALA A 132 2.75 -12.12 -16.23
CA ALA A 132 3.64 -12.41 -15.11
C ALA A 132 3.02 -11.94 -13.79
N SER A 133 2.41 -10.74 -13.78
CA SER A 133 1.70 -10.23 -12.62
C SER A 133 0.58 -11.17 -12.13
N ARG A 134 -0.17 -11.79 -13.04
CA ARG A 134 -1.20 -12.78 -12.70
C ARG A 134 -0.59 -14.07 -12.17
N THR A 135 0.41 -14.60 -12.88
CA THR A 135 1.08 -15.85 -12.52
C THR A 135 1.68 -15.77 -11.11
N THR A 136 2.28 -14.63 -10.78
CA THR A 136 2.83 -14.36 -9.45
C THR A 136 1.74 -14.25 -8.39
N LEU A 137 0.63 -13.56 -8.66
CA LEU A 137 -0.49 -13.50 -7.72
C LEU A 137 -1.03 -14.89 -7.41
N ASP A 138 -1.20 -15.73 -8.43
CA ASP A 138 -1.68 -17.10 -8.24
C ASP A 138 -0.70 -17.92 -7.37
N ALA A 139 0.61 -17.78 -7.59
CA ALA A 139 1.64 -18.38 -6.74
C ALA A 139 1.56 -17.91 -5.29
N LEU A 140 1.39 -16.60 -5.07
CA LEU A 140 1.23 -16.00 -3.75
C LEU A 140 -0.03 -16.51 -3.03
N ARG A 141 -1.13 -16.67 -3.75
CA ARG A 141 -2.38 -17.20 -3.18
C ARG A 141 -2.24 -18.67 -2.78
N MET A 142 -1.47 -19.46 -3.52
CA MET A 142 -1.16 -20.85 -3.14
C MET A 142 -0.30 -20.96 -1.87
N SER A 143 0.59 -19.99 -1.60
CA SER A 143 1.39 -19.94 -0.37
C SER A 143 0.66 -19.36 0.85
N HIS A 144 -0.65 -19.06 0.71
CA HIS A 144 -1.55 -18.49 1.71
C HIS A 144 -1.13 -17.10 2.19
N ILE A 145 -1.71 -16.05 1.62
CA ILE A 145 -1.50 -14.67 2.07
C ILE A 145 -1.78 -14.48 3.58
N PRO A 146 -0.97 -13.67 4.30
CA PRO A 146 -1.10 -13.45 5.74
C PRO A 146 -2.29 -12.55 6.15
N GLY A 147 -3.32 -12.40 5.32
CA GLY A 147 -4.40 -11.46 5.62
C GLY A 147 -5.41 -11.33 4.49
N GLN A 148 -6.19 -10.25 4.53
CA GLN A 148 -7.14 -9.95 3.47
C GLN A 148 -6.40 -9.52 2.19
N LEU A 149 -6.76 -10.10 1.05
CA LEU A 149 -6.28 -9.65 -0.25
C LEU A 149 -7.03 -8.39 -0.69
N ILE A 150 -6.29 -7.36 -1.08
CA ILE A 150 -6.81 -6.24 -1.85
C ILE A 150 -6.18 -6.32 -3.24
N LEU A 151 -6.98 -6.73 -4.23
CA LEU A 151 -6.58 -6.74 -5.63
C LEU A 151 -6.68 -5.31 -6.17
N ASN A 152 -5.55 -4.63 -6.25
CA ASN A 152 -5.46 -3.25 -6.69
C ASN A 152 -5.24 -3.15 -8.21
N LEU A 153 -6.13 -2.41 -8.86
CA LEU A 153 -6.19 -2.12 -10.30
C LEU A 153 -6.08 -0.61 -10.51
N PRO A 154 -4.87 -0.04 -10.55
CA PRO A 154 -4.74 1.41 -10.67
C PRO A 154 -5.29 2.02 -11.97
N HIS A 155 -6.05 3.10 -11.85
CA HIS A 155 -6.63 3.82 -12.99
C HIS A 155 -5.61 4.35 -14.01
N TRP A 156 -4.36 4.59 -13.64
CA TRP A 156 -3.34 5.06 -14.60
C TRP A 156 -2.99 4.03 -15.68
N HIS A 157 -3.40 2.76 -15.52
CA HIS A 157 -3.31 1.76 -16.60
C HIS A 157 -4.61 1.65 -17.41
N GLY A 158 -5.64 2.42 -17.04
CA GLY A 158 -6.96 2.49 -17.63
C GLY A 158 -8.05 1.76 -16.84
N ASP A 159 -9.17 1.51 -17.51
CA ASP A 159 -10.31 0.81 -16.95
C ASP A 159 -10.06 -0.70 -16.79
N LEU A 160 -10.97 -1.42 -16.13
CA LEU A 160 -10.90 -2.87 -15.95
C LEU A 160 -10.62 -3.63 -17.27
N GLY A 161 -11.16 -3.15 -18.40
CA GLY A 161 -10.94 -3.75 -19.72
C GLY A 161 -9.49 -3.73 -20.21
N ASN A 162 -8.63 -2.89 -19.63
CA ASN A 162 -7.21 -2.84 -19.95
C ASN A 162 -6.42 -3.97 -19.28
N TYR A 163 -6.95 -4.54 -18.19
CA TYR A 163 -6.34 -5.64 -17.45
C TYR A 163 -6.72 -6.99 -18.06
N SER A 164 -6.14 -7.31 -19.21
CA SER A 164 -6.46 -8.55 -19.95
C SER A 164 -6.19 -9.86 -19.19
N ASN A 165 -5.42 -9.81 -18.10
CA ASN A 165 -5.12 -10.95 -17.22
C ASN A 165 -5.95 -10.97 -15.92
N VAL A 166 -6.95 -10.09 -15.82
CA VAL A 166 -7.94 -10.02 -14.74
C VAL A 166 -9.30 -10.40 -15.33
N ASP A 167 -9.64 -11.67 -15.20
CA ASP A 167 -10.91 -12.26 -15.66
C ASP A 167 -11.95 -12.33 -14.54
N SER A 168 -13.20 -12.62 -14.90
CA SER A 168 -14.30 -12.79 -13.94
C SER A 168 -13.97 -13.86 -12.89
N ASP A 169 -13.33 -14.95 -13.30
CA ASP A 169 -12.98 -16.06 -12.42
C ASP A 169 -12.00 -15.60 -11.32
N LEU A 170 -11.00 -14.79 -11.67
CA LEU A 170 -10.13 -14.17 -10.66
C LEU A 170 -10.92 -13.27 -9.72
N LEU A 171 -11.70 -12.34 -10.25
CA LEU A 171 -12.46 -11.37 -9.45
C LEU A 171 -13.40 -12.09 -8.47
N ASP A 172 -14.16 -13.06 -8.96
CA ASP A 172 -15.10 -13.85 -8.17
C ASP A 172 -14.36 -14.66 -7.10
N SER A 173 -13.21 -15.25 -7.43
CA SER A 173 -12.40 -15.99 -6.45
C SER A 173 -11.86 -15.11 -5.34
N VAL A 174 -11.38 -13.89 -5.66
CA VAL A 174 -10.89 -12.93 -4.67
C VAL A 174 -12.01 -12.53 -3.71
N LEU A 175 -13.21 -12.23 -4.25
CA LEU A 175 -14.37 -11.87 -3.44
C LEU A 175 -14.87 -13.04 -2.58
N ALA A 176 -14.88 -14.26 -3.12
CA ALA A 176 -15.29 -15.47 -2.38
C ALA A 176 -14.35 -15.79 -1.20
N GLU A 177 -13.08 -15.42 -1.30
CA GLU A 177 -12.08 -15.52 -0.22
C GLU A 177 -12.16 -14.36 0.79
N GLY A 178 -13.11 -13.44 0.61
CA GLY A 178 -13.28 -12.26 1.47
C GLY A 178 -12.32 -11.11 1.13
N GLY A 179 -11.66 -11.16 -0.03
CA GLY A 179 -10.83 -10.08 -0.56
C GLY A 179 -11.65 -8.91 -1.11
N ILE A 180 -10.94 -7.87 -1.53
CA ILE A 180 -11.50 -6.63 -2.08
C ILE A 180 -10.88 -6.39 -3.45
N VAL A 181 -11.69 -5.97 -4.42
CA VAL A 181 -11.20 -5.44 -5.70
C VAL A 181 -11.24 -3.92 -5.61
N LEU A 182 -10.08 -3.30 -5.75
CA LEU A 182 -9.88 -1.86 -5.61
C LEU A 182 -9.44 -1.28 -6.94
N GLN A 183 -10.18 -0.30 -7.45
CA GLN A 183 -9.73 0.53 -8.55
C GLN A 183 -9.16 1.83 -7.99
N MET A 184 -7.83 1.94 -7.88
CA MET A 184 -7.20 3.10 -7.24
C MET A 184 -7.26 4.34 -8.16
N PRO A 185 -7.81 5.47 -7.69
CA PRO A 185 -7.88 6.70 -8.49
C PRO A 185 -6.51 7.23 -8.90
N GLU A 186 -6.40 7.68 -10.14
CA GLU A 186 -5.18 8.26 -10.68
C GLU A 186 -5.02 9.71 -10.23
N LEU A 187 -3.88 10.02 -9.62
CA LEU A 187 -3.44 11.41 -9.46
C LEU A 187 -2.85 11.89 -10.79
N THR A 188 -3.30 13.04 -11.29
CA THR A 188 -2.82 13.60 -12.57
C THR A 188 -1.28 13.60 -12.65
N PRO A 189 -0.67 13.18 -13.77
CA PRO A 189 0.78 12.91 -13.83
C PRO A 189 1.68 14.04 -13.35
N HIS A 190 1.35 15.30 -13.65
CA HIS A 190 2.17 16.44 -13.22
C HIS A 190 2.10 16.71 -11.72
N LEU A 191 1.01 16.32 -11.03
CA LEU A 191 0.90 16.35 -9.58
C LEU A 191 1.63 15.15 -8.95
N TYR A 192 1.48 13.96 -9.55
CA TYR A 192 2.23 12.78 -9.11
C TYR A 192 3.75 12.97 -9.24
N ASP A 193 4.21 13.66 -10.28
CA ASP A 193 5.61 14.05 -10.44
C ASP A 193 6.14 14.92 -9.29
N ARG A 194 5.28 15.73 -8.64
CA ARG A 194 5.70 16.50 -7.45
C ARG A 194 6.04 15.58 -6.28
N PHE A 195 5.30 14.49 -6.13
CA PHE A 195 5.69 13.44 -5.19
C PHE A 195 6.96 12.72 -5.65
N ARG A 196 6.95 12.21 -6.89
CA ARG A 196 7.97 11.27 -7.37
C ARG A 196 9.34 11.89 -7.63
N LYS A 197 9.39 13.15 -8.09
CA LYS A 197 10.60 13.84 -8.55
C LYS A 197 11.00 14.97 -7.61
N ASP A 198 10.02 15.71 -7.08
CA ASP A 198 10.31 16.80 -6.15
C ASP A 198 10.31 16.32 -4.68
N GLU A 199 9.98 15.05 -4.43
CA GLU A 199 10.00 14.43 -3.10
C GLU A 199 9.07 15.14 -2.11
N ILE A 200 7.90 15.54 -2.61
CA ILE A 200 6.88 16.26 -1.83
C ILE A 200 5.76 15.28 -1.47
N GLY A 201 5.63 14.96 -0.18
CA GLY A 201 4.52 14.13 0.30
C GLY A 201 3.16 14.74 -0.04
N LEU A 202 2.17 13.88 -0.28
CA LEU A 202 0.81 14.31 -0.64
C LEU A 202 0.15 15.12 0.49
N ASP A 203 0.56 14.85 1.74
CA ASP A 203 0.15 15.55 2.95
C ASP A 203 0.45 17.06 2.95
N VAL A 204 1.47 17.47 2.19
CA VAL A 204 1.91 18.88 2.09
C VAL A 204 1.88 19.42 0.66
N LEU A 205 1.44 18.60 -0.30
CA LEU A 205 1.45 18.97 -1.71
C LEU A 205 0.64 20.25 -2.00
N PRO A 206 -0.55 20.50 -1.39
CA PRO A 206 -1.30 21.73 -1.64
C PRO A 206 -0.56 23.00 -1.23
N GLN A 207 0.34 22.93 -0.24
CA GLN A 207 1.14 24.07 0.23
C GLN A 207 2.51 24.18 -0.46
N ALA A 208 2.80 23.29 -1.41
CA ALA A 208 4.08 23.27 -2.10
C ALA A 208 4.30 24.54 -2.96
N PRO A 209 5.55 24.98 -3.14
CA PRO A 209 5.86 26.05 -4.07
C PRO A 209 5.34 25.77 -5.47
N ARG A 210 4.87 26.80 -6.18
CA ARG A 210 4.37 26.73 -7.56
C ARG A 210 3.09 25.88 -7.73
N MET A 211 2.31 25.70 -6.66
CA MET A 211 0.94 25.21 -6.77
C MET A 211 0.03 26.35 -7.26
N THR A 212 -0.57 26.18 -8.43
CA THR A 212 -1.60 27.09 -8.94
C THR A 212 -2.94 26.76 -8.30
N PHE A 213 -3.89 27.69 -8.34
CA PHE A 213 -5.27 27.43 -7.89
C PHE A 213 -5.89 26.22 -8.62
N GLY A 214 -5.65 26.08 -9.93
CA GLY A 214 -6.12 24.93 -10.70
C GLY A 214 -5.52 23.60 -10.24
N ASN A 215 -4.24 23.57 -9.87
CA ASN A 215 -3.60 22.37 -9.33
C ASN A 215 -4.16 21.97 -7.96
N VAL A 216 -4.42 22.96 -7.10
CA VAL A 216 -5.04 22.72 -5.79
C VAL A 216 -6.45 22.16 -5.98
N ALA A 217 -7.28 22.79 -6.82
CA ALA A 217 -8.62 22.29 -7.10
C ALA A 217 -8.62 20.88 -7.71
N ALA A 218 -7.70 20.58 -8.64
CA ALA A 218 -7.57 19.24 -9.21
C ALA A 218 -7.16 18.20 -8.15
N PHE A 219 -6.26 18.56 -7.23
CA PHE A 219 -5.88 17.70 -6.11
C PHE A 219 -7.06 17.46 -5.17
N GLU A 220 -7.82 18.48 -4.81
CA GLU A 220 -9.02 18.36 -3.95
C GLU A 220 -10.12 17.51 -4.60
N MET A 221 -10.31 17.62 -5.92
CA MET A 221 -11.24 16.76 -6.67
C MET A 221 -10.79 15.28 -6.61
N TRP A 222 -9.50 15.03 -6.82
CA TRP A 222 -8.93 13.69 -6.68
C TRP A 222 -9.07 13.15 -5.25
N GLU A 223 -8.84 13.98 -4.23
CA GLU A 223 -9.03 13.59 -2.83
C GLU A 223 -10.49 13.17 -2.53
N ALA A 224 -11.47 13.84 -3.12
CA ALA A 224 -12.89 13.48 -2.95
C ALA A 224 -13.20 12.10 -3.56
N GLU A 225 -12.60 11.79 -4.71
CA GLU A 225 -12.71 10.48 -5.35
C GLU A 225 -12.02 9.39 -4.53
N VAL A 226 -10.81 9.65 -4.03
CA VAL A 226 -10.06 8.73 -3.15
C VAL A 226 -10.85 8.44 -1.87
N ALA A 227 -11.40 9.46 -1.23
CA ALA A 227 -12.19 9.30 -0.01
C ALA A 227 -13.41 8.41 -0.23
N ALA A 228 -14.11 8.58 -1.36
CA ALA A 228 -15.24 7.72 -1.73
C ALA A 228 -14.82 6.28 -2.00
N THR A 229 -13.73 6.07 -2.74
CA THR A 229 -13.22 4.74 -3.11
C THR A 229 -12.66 3.96 -1.93
N LEU A 230 -12.04 4.64 -0.97
CA LEU A 230 -11.37 3.99 0.17
C LEU A 230 -12.21 3.93 1.45
N ALA A 231 -13.44 4.47 1.46
CA ALA A 231 -14.30 4.57 2.63
C ALA A 231 -14.55 3.24 3.35
N ASP A 232 -14.65 2.13 2.61
CA ASP A 232 -14.95 0.80 3.16
C ASP A 232 -13.69 -0.06 3.41
N ILE A 233 -12.49 0.47 3.10
CA ILE A 233 -11.22 -0.27 3.20
C ILE A 233 -10.39 0.21 4.41
N TYR A 234 -10.30 1.53 4.57
CA TYR A 234 -9.51 2.20 5.60
C TYR A 234 -10.42 2.97 6.54
#